data_AF-A0A257PCU7-F1
#
_entry.id   AF-A0A257PCU7-F1
#
_cell.length_a   1.000
_cell.length_b   1.000
_cell.length_c   1.000
_cell.angle_alpha   90.00
_cell.angle_beta   90.00
_cell.angle_gamma   90.00
#
_symmetry.space_group_name_H-M   'P 1'
#
loop_
_entity.id
_entity.type
_entity.pdbx_description
1 polymer ?
#
loop_
_entity_poly.entity_id
_entity_poly.type
_entity_poly.pdbx_seq_one_letter_code
_entity_poly.pdbx_strand_id
1 'polypeptide(L)'
;MKVRVWDLPVRLFHWALAACVTVSIVTGLIGGNAMQYHYWSGYCLIALLVFRLVWGVIGSRHARFWTFIHGPRAIARYLRGDDPRPPHLRLGHNPLGSLSVIALLAVVTLQVVSGLFANDEIFNEGPLASYVSGRT
;
A
#
# COMPACT_ATOMS: atom_id res chain seq x y z
N MET A 1 -26.81 14.54 -10.51
CA MET A 1 -25.45 15.14 -10.44
C MET A 1 -24.47 14.07 -9.98
N LYS A 2 -23.42 13.72 -10.75
CA LYS A 2 -22.42 12.70 -10.34
C LYS A 2 -21.33 13.35 -9.48
N VAL A 3 -21.18 12.94 -8.22
CA VAL A 3 -20.09 13.40 -7.34
C VAL A 3 -18.85 12.54 -7.60
N ARG A 4 -17.75 13.14 -8.03
CA ARG A 4 -16.50 12.43 -8.30
C ARG A 4 -15.72 12.27 -7.00
N VAL A 5 -15.91 11.14 -6.32
CA VAL A 5 -15.25 10.85 -5.03
C VAL A 5 -13.78 10.47 -5.23
N TRP A 6 -13.49 9.66 -6.25
CA TRP A 6 -12.13 9.21 -6.55
C TRP A 6 -11.57 9.97 -7.74
N ASP A 7 -10.39 10.56 -7.58
CA ASP A 7 -9.65 11.17 -8.68
C ASP A 7 -9.00 10.09 -9.58
N LEU A 8 -8.55 10.49 -10.77
CA LEU A 8 -7.89 9.55 -11.69
C LEU A 8 -6.56 9.00 -11.11
N PRO A 9 -5.70 9.83 -10.49
CA PRO A 9 -4.43 9.35 -9.93
C PRO A 9 -4.59 8.24 -8.88
N VAL A 10 -5.55 8.35 -7.96
CA VAL A 10 -5.79 7.30 -6.94
C VAL A 10 -6.24 5.99 -7.55
N ARG A 11 -7.07 6.04 -8.61
CA ARG A 11 -7.49 4.83 -9.35
C ARG A 11 -6.31 4.16 -10.05
N LEU A 12 -5.49 4.94 -10.74
CA LEU A 12 -4.31 4.42 -11.43
C LEU A 12 -3.32 3.81 -10.43
N PHE A 13 -3.08 4.50 -9.31
CA PHE A 13 -2.27 3.96 -8.23
C PHE A 13 -2.82 2.62 -7.72
N HIS A 14 -4.12 2.54 -7.44
CA HIS A 14 -4.71 1.31 -6.89
C HIS A 14 -4.53 0.11 -7.82
N TRP A 15 -4.83 0.27 -9.11
CA TRP A 15 -4.68 -0.80 -10.07
C TRP A 15 -3.22 -1.15 -10.37
N ALA A 16 -2.33 -0.15 -10.42
CA ALA A 16 -0.90 -0.38 -10.56
C ALA A 16 -0.32 -1.11 -9.35
N LEU A 17 -0.73 -0.73 -8.14
CA LEU A 17 -0.33 -1.41 -6.90
C LEU A 17 -0.78 -2.87 -6.93
N ALA A 18 -2.05 -3.13 -7.24
CA ALA A 18 -2.59 -4.48 -7.33
C ALA A 18 -1.81 -5.33 -8.35
N ALA A 19 -1.57 -4.80 -9.55
CA ALA A 19 -0.80 -5.49 -10.59
C ALA A 19 0.64 -5.78 -10.15
N CYS A 20 1.35 -4.79 -9.57
CA CYS A 20 2.73 -4.99 -9.12
C CYS A 20 2.82 -6.02 -7.97
N VAL A 21 1.89 -5.99 -7.01
CA VAL A 21 1.82 -6.99 -5.94
C VAL A 21 1.58 -8.38 -6.52
N THR A 22 0.65 -8.54 -7.47
CA THR A 22 0.41 -9.83 -8.13
C THR A 22 1.66 -10.32 -8.87
N VAL A 23 2.33 -9.46 -9.65
CA VAL A 23 3.59 -9.81 -10.33
C VAL A 23 4.64 -10.24 -9.31
N SER A 24 4.83 -9.48 -8.24
CA SER A 24 5.80 -9.79 -7.19
C SER A 24 5.55 -11.15 -6.55
N ILE A 25 4.29 -11.45 -6.18
CA ILE A 25 3.91 -12.76 -5.61
C ILE A 25 4.17 -13.88 -6.62
N VAL A 26 3.66 -13.78 -7.84
CA VAL A 26 3.76 -14.84 -8.85
C VAL A 26 5.22 -15.13 -9.19
N THR A 27 6.01 -14.08 -9.45
CA THR A 27 7.42 -14.22 -9.84
C THR A 27 8.29 -14.71 -8.68
N GLY A 28 8.00 -14.30 -7.45
CA GLY A 28 8.68 -14.79 -6.26
C GLY A 28 8.40 -16.28 -5.99
N LEU A 29 7.17 -16.74 -6.25
CA LEU A 29 6.82 -18.17 -6.14
C LEU A 29 7.44 -19.03 -7.26
N ILE A 30 7.60 -18.47 -8.46
CA ILE A 30 8.24 -19.17 -9.59
C ILE A 30 9.76 -19.28 -9.38
N GLY A 31 10.40 -18.22 -8.89
CA GLY A 31 11.85 -18.17 -8.69
C GLY A 31 12.67 -18.21 -9.99
N GLY A 32 13.97 -18.53 -9.87
CA GLY A 32 14.89 -18.60 -11.01
C GLY A 32 14.92 -17.30 -11.83
N ASN A 33 14.85 -17.41 -13.16
CA ASN A 33 14.86 -16.24 -14.05
C ASN A 33 13.68 -15.28 -13.85
N ALA A 34 12.57 -15.73 -13.20
CA ALA A 34 11.45 -14.85 -12.91
C ALA A 34 11.79 -13.80 -11.82
N MET A 35 12.84 -14.02 -11.01
CA MET A 35 13.25 -13.09 -9.95
C MET A 35 13.63 -11.70 -10.47
N GLN A 36 14.08 -11.58 -11.72
CA GLN A 36 14.29 -10.27 -12.34
C GLN A 36 13.01 -9.42 -12.35
N TYR A 37 11.87 -10.03 -12.68
CA TYR A 37 10.56 -9.35 -12.67
C TYR A 37 10.07 -9.10 -11.24
N HIS A 38 10.43 -9.98 -10.29
CA HIS A 38 10.18 -9.74 -8.88
C HIS A 38 10.86 -8.43 -8.42
N TYR A 39 12.15 -8.25 -8.74
CA TYR A 39 12.88 -7.03 -8.41
C TYR A 39 12.30 -5.78 -9.07
N TRP A 40 12.02 -5.84 -10.37
CA TRP A 40 11.40 -4.71 -11.08
C TRP A 40 10.05 -4.33 -10.50
N SER A 41 9.21 -5.31 -10.15
CA SER A 41 7.94 -5.04 -9.47
C SER A 41 8.16 -4.44 -8.08
N GLY A 42 9.19 -4.86 -7.34
CA GLY A 42 9.60 -4.25 -6.07
C GLY A 42 9.98 -2.78 -6.20
N TYR A 43 10.80 -2.42 -7.20
CA TYR A 43 11.16 -1.02 -7.47
C TYR A 43 9.95 -0.17 -7.86
N CYS A 44 9.05 -0.73 -8.67
CA CYS A 44 7.77 -0.08 -9.00
C CYS A 44 6.91 0.13 -7.74
N LEU A 45 6.83 -0.85 -6.84
CA LEU A 45 6.10 -0.73 -5.58
C LEU A 45 6.67 0.38 -4.69
N ILE A 46 7.99 0.53 -4.61
CA ILE A 46 8.64 1.64 -3.89
C ILE A 46 8.21 2.99 -4.49
N ALA A 47 8.29 3.13 -5.82
CA ALA A 47 7.88 4.36 -6.49
C ALA A 47 6.38 4.68 -6.26
N LEU A 48 5.51 3.66 -6.32
CA LEU A 48 4.08 3.80 -6.05
C LEU A 48 3.81 4.19 -4.59
N LEU A 49 4.53 3.63 -3.62
CA LEU A 49 4.42 4.02 -2.21
C LEU A 49 4.82 5.48 -2.00
N VAL A 50 5.96 5.91 -2.55
CA VAL A 50 6.39 7.32 -2.49
C VAL A 50 5.33 8.22 -3.10
N PHE A 51 4.86 7.91 -4.30
CA PHE A 51 3.75 8.63 -4.94
C PHE A 51 2.54 8.72 -4.02
N ARG A 52 2.12 7.60 -3.41
CA ARG A 52 0.92 7.56 -2.57
C ARG A 52 1.06 8.37 -1.30
N LEU A 53 2.24 8.38 -0.69
CA LEU A 53 2.53 9.18 0.49
C LEU A 53 2.45 10.68 0.16
N VAL A 54 3.10 11.10 -0.93
CA VAL A 54 3.04 12.49 -1.42
C VAL A 54 1.60 12.88 -1.77
N TRP A 55 0.92 12.07 -2.60
CA TRP A 55 -0.46 12.35 -3.02
C TRP A 55 -1.46 12.31 -1.85
N GLY A 56 -1.17 11.54 -0.80
CA GLY A 56 -1.94 11.52 0.44
C GLY A 56 -1.80 12.77 1.31
N VAL A 57 -0.87 13.65 0.97
CA VAL A 57 -0.71 14.97 1.61
C VAL A 57 -1.26 16.07 0.71
N ILE A 58 -0.84 16.12 -0.57
CA ILE A 58 -1.14 17.25 -1.47
C ILE A 58 -2.30 17.00 -2.46
N GLY A 59 -2.80 15.76 -2.55
CA GLY A 59 -3.78 15.36 -3.55
C GLY A 59 -5.20 15.92 -3.33
N SER A 60 -6.15 15.35 -4.07
CA SER A 60 -7.57 15.73 -3.96
C SER A 60 -8.14 15.46 -2.57
N ARG A 61 -9.26 16.12 -2.23
CA ARG A 61 -9.87 16.04 -0.89
C ARG A 61 -9.96 14.60 -0.37
N HIS A 62 -10.52 13.67 -1.14
CA HIS A 62 -10.72 12.28 -0.72
C HIS A 62 -9.46 11.42 -0.77
N ALA A 63 -8.38 11.88 -1.40
CA ALA A 63 -7.09 11.19 -1.44
C ALA A 63 -6.26 11.41 -0.17
N ARG A 64 -6.48 12.54 0.53
CA ARG A 64 -5.67 12.95 1.68
C ARG A 64 -5.96 12.11 2.91
N PHE A 65 -4.91 11.65 3.58
CA PHE A 65 -5.01 10.78 4.75
C PHE A 65 -5.89 11.37 5.86
N TRP A 66 -5.73 12.65 6.16
CA TRP A 66 -6.50 13.36 7.19
C TRP A 66 -8.01 13.44 6.94
N THR A 67 -8.48 13.17 5.72
CA THR A 67 -9.92 13.22 5.40
C THR A 67 -10.64 11.91 5.65
N PHE A 68 -9.89 10.81 5.81
CA PHE A 68 -10.48 9.50 6.03
C PHE A 68 -9.85 8.73 7.19
N ILE A 69 -8.78 9.21 7.83
CA ILE A 69 -8.30 8.59 9.07
C ILE A 69 -9.30 8.88 10.18
N HIS A 70 -9.87 7.82 10.75
CA HIS A 70 -10.84 7.88 11.84
C HIS A 70 -10.16 7.48 13.15
N GLY A 71 -10.47 8.20 14.25
CA GLY A 71 -9.99 7.85 15.57
C GLY A 71 -10.60 6.54 16.11
N PRO A 72 -9.98 5.93 17.14
CA PRO A 72 -10.39 4.63 17.69
C PRO A 72 -11.84 4.60 18.16
N ARG A 73 -12.35 5.71 18.73
CA ARG A 73 -13.75 5.84 19.15
C ARG A 73 -14.74 5.76 17.97
N ALA A 74 -14.41 6.36 16.83
CA ALA A 74 -15.26 6.33 15.64
C ALA A 74 -15.29 4.93 15.02
N ILE A 75 -14.15 4.23 15.03
CA ILE A 75 -14.06 2.82 14.59
C ILE A 75 -14.92 1.92 15.51
N ALA A 76 -14.78 2.05 16.83
CA ALA A 76 -15.54 1.25 17.79
C ALA A 76 -17.06 1.47 17.67
N ARG A 77 -17.51 2.72 17.46
CA ARG A 77 -18.92 3.03 17.20
C ARG A 77 -19.42 2.42 15.89
N TYR A 78 -18.64 2.52 14.83
CA TYR A 78 -18.96 1.91 13.54
C TYR A 78 -19.10 0.39 13.63
N LEU A 79 -18.21 -0.28 14.38
CA LEU A 79 -18.29 -1.73 14.64
C LEU A 79 -19.53 -2.15 15.42
N ARG A 80 -20.12 -1.25 16.22
CA ARG A 80 -21.36 -1.47 16.96
C ARG A 80 -22.62 -1.19 16.13
N GLY A 81 -22.48 -0.81 14.86
CA GLY A 81 -23.60 -0.45 13.98
C GLY A 81 -23.99 1.02 14.05
N ASP A 82 -23.39 1.81 14.94
CA ASP A 82 -23.68 3.22 15.13
C ASP A 82 -22.70 4.09 14.33
N ASP A 83 -22.88 4.19 13.01
CA ASP A 83 -22.09 5.13 12.19
C ASP A 83 -22.47 6.58 12.53
N PRO A 84 -21.62 7.36 13.23
CA PRO A 84 -21.98 8.69 13.70
C PRO A 84 -21.99 9.74 12.59
N ARG A 85 -21.67 9.35 11.35
CA ARG A 85 -21.43 10.30 10.26
C ARG A 85 -22.74 10.64 9.54
N PRO A 86 -23.02 11.94 9.31
CA PRO A 86 -24.15 12.34 8.48
C PRO A 86 -23.99 11.80 7.04
N PRO A 87 -25.08 11.56 6.30
CA PRO A 87 -25.06 10.89 4.99
C PRO A 87 -24.10 11.48 3.96
N HIS A 88 -23.90 12.80 3.97
CA HIS A 88 -22.98 13.49 3.05
C HIS A 88 -21.49 13.29 3.40
N LEU A 89 -21.17 12.91 4.65
CA LEU A 89 -19.81 12.56 5.10
C LEU A 89 -19.52 11.06 5.01
N ARG A 90 -20.49 10.24 4.57
CA ARG A 90 -20.27 8.81 4.25
C ARG A 90 -19.58 8.59 2.89
N LEU A 91 -19.37 9.65 2.11
CA LEU A 91 -18.71 9.59 0.80
C LEU A 91 -17.20 9.38 0.96
N GLY A 92 -16.68 8.28 0.41
CA GLY A 92 -15.26 7.89 0.50
C GLY A 92 -15.09 6.59 1.28
N HIS A 93 -14.08 6.53 2.15
CA HIS A 93 -13.86 5.35 2.99
C HIS A 93 -14.75 5.37 4.23
N ASN A 94 -15.31 4.22 4.59
CA ASN A 94 -15.80 3.98 5.94
C ASN A 94 -14.63 3.74 6.91
N PRO A 95 -14.84 3.72 8.24
CA PRO A 95 -13.75 3.53 9.21
C PRO A 95 -12.95 2.24 8.97
N LEU A 96 -13.60 1.14 8.60
CA LEU A 96 -12.92 -0.11 8.26
C LEU A 96 -12.11 -0.03 6.96
N GLY A 97 -12.65 0.59 5.91
CA GLY A 97 -11.95 0.82 4.65
C GLY A 97 -10.77 1.78 4.83
N SER A 98 -10.82 2.66 5.83
CA SER A 98 -9.70 3.52 6.18
C SER A 98 -8.57 2.74 6.84
N LEU A 99 -8.93 1.81 7.73
CA LEU A 99 -7.98 0.87 8.34
C LEU A 99 -7.34 -0.07 7.31
N SER A 100 -8.12 -0.56 6.34
CA SER A 100 -7.57 -1.45 5.31
C SER A 100 -6.52 -0.77 4.44
N VAL A 101 -6.69 0.51 4.10
CA VAL A 101 -5.66 1.29 3.40
C VAL A 101 -4.39 1.41 4.23
N ILE A 102 -4.50 1.75 5.52
CA ILE A 102 -3.33 1.87 6.40
C ILE A 102 -2.61 0.53 6.53
N ALA A 103 -3.36 -0.54 6.78
CA ALA A 103 -2.81 -1.89 6.90
C ALA A 103 -2.11 -2.33 5.61
N LEU A 104 -2.72 -2.10 4.45
CA LEU A 104 -2.12 -2.46 3.16
C LEU A 104 -0.83 -1.68 2.90
N LEU A 105 -0.83 -0.36 3.15
CA LEU A 105 0.39 0.44 2.98
C LEU A 105 1.50 0.00 3.94
N ALA A 106 1.15 -0.33 5.18
CA ALA A 106 2.11 -0.83 6.16
C ALA A 106 2.70 -2.18 5.72
N VAL A 107 1.86 -3.14 5.34
CA VAL A 107 2.30 -4.47 4.89
C VAL A 107 3.16 -4.39 3.63
N VAL A 108 2.74 -3.61 2.62
CA VAL A 108 3.55 -3.45 1.41
C VAL A 108 4.88 -2.77 1.73
N THR A 109 4.89 -1.74 2.58
CA THR A 109 6.13 -1.08 3.03
C THR A 109 7.05 -2.06 3.74
N LEU A 110 6.53 -2.87 4.66
CA LEU A 110 7.31 -3.90 5.34
C LEU A 110 7.91 -4.89 4.33
N GLN A 111 7.14 -5.31 3.33
CA GLN A 111 7.59 -6.26 2.32
C GLN A 111 8.70 -5.70 1.42
N VAL A 112 8.56 -4.47 0.92
CA VAL A 112 9.66 -3.89 0.10
C VAL A 112 10.88 -3.57 0.95
N VAL A 113 10.71 -3.07 2.19
CA VAL A 113 11.86 -2.80 3.07
C VAL A 113 12.59 -4.10 3.40
N SER A 114 11.89 -5.16 3.82
CA SER A 114 12.55 -6.44 4.11
C SER A 114 13.20 -7.04 2.86
N GLY A 115 12.54 -6.96 1.71
CA GLY A 115 13.09 -7.43 0.43
C GLY A 115 14.38 -6.72 0.00
N LEU A 116 14.57 -5.45 0.35
CA LEU A 116 15.82 -4.73 0.06
C LEU A 116 17.03 -5.32 0.80
N PHE A 117 16.81 -5.93 1.97
CA PHE A 117 17.87 -6.54 2.80
C PHE A 117 17.96 -8.06 2.65
N ALA A 118 17.05 -8.70 1.90
CA ALA A 118 17.00 -10.14 1.77
C ALA A 118 18.17 -10.68 0.93
N ASN A 119 18.68 -11.86 1.28
CA ASN A 119 19.71 -12.58 0.53
C ASN A 119 19.38 -14.07 0.59
N ASP A 120 19.39 -14.76 -0.56
CA ASP A 120 19.19 -16.21 -0.63
C ASP A 120 20.49 -17.03 -0.60
N GLU A 121 21.64 -16.36 -0.44
CA GLU A 121 23.01 -16.88 -0.39
C GLU A 121 23.49 -17.58 -1.67
N ILE A 122 22.71 -17.54 -2.75
CA ILE A 122 22.99 -18.30 -3.97
C ILE A 122 22.98 -17.39 -5.20
N PHE A 123 21.84 -16.77 -5.53
CA PHE A 123 21.67 -16.01 -6.78
C PHE A 123 20.90 -14.70 -6.62
N ASN A 124 20.12 -14.53 -5.56
CA ASN A 124 19.18 -13.42 -5.39
C ASN A 124 19.52 -12.63 -4.13
N GLU A 125 20.05 -11.42 -4.35
CA GLU A 125 20.39 -10.49 -3.28
C GLU A 125 19.64 -9.17 -3.44
N GLY A 126 19.12 -8.67 -2.34
CA GLY A 126 18.53 -7.34 -2.23
C GLY A 126 19.63 -6.25 -2.30
N PRO A 127 19.34 -5.05 -2.82
CA PRO A 127 20.35 -4.00 -3.00
C PRO A 127 21.03 -3.54 -1.71
N LEU A 128 20.39 -3.75 -0.55
CA LEU A 128 20.89 -3.36 0.76
C LEU A 128 21.36 -4.56 1.60
N ALA A 129 21.39 -5.78 1.04
CA ALA A 129 21.78 -6.99 1.77
C ALA A 129 23.17 -6.88 2.40
N SER A 130 24.10 -6.19 1.74
CA SER A 130 25.47 -5.97 2.21
C SER A 130 25.59 -5.14 3.49
N TYR A 131 24.55 -4.40 3.88
CA TYR A 131 24.55 -3.59 5.11
C TYR A 131 24.13 -4.38 6.36
N VAL A 132 23.74 -5.66 6.23
CA VAL A 132 23.34 -6.52 7.34
C VAL A 132 24.29 -7.72 7.41
N SER A 133 24.84 -8.01 8.59
CA SER A 133 25.74 -9.16 8.75
C SER A 133 24.96 -10.47 8.79
N GLY A 134 25.28 -11.41 7.89
CA GLY A 134 24.71 -12.76 7.86
C GLY A 134 25.16 -13.69 9.00
N ARG A 135 25.48 -13.16 10.18
CA ARG A 135 25.86 -13.96 11.36
C ARG A 135 24.71 -14.03 12.35
N THR A 136 23.88 -15.06 12.23
CA THR A 136 23.08 -15.63 13.33
C THR A 136 23.02 -17.12 13.16
#